data_AF-A0A7S0UJ50-F1
#
_entry.id   AF-A0A7S0UJ50-F1
#
_cell.length_a   1.000
_cell.length_b   1.000
_cell.length_c   1.000
_cell.angle_alpha   90.00
_cell.angle_beta   90.00
_cell.angle_gamma   90.00
#
_symmetry.space_group_name_H-M   'P 1'
#
loop_
_entity.id
_entity.type
_entity.pdbx_description
1 polymer ?
#
loop_
_entity_poly.entity_id
_entity_poly.type
_entity_poly.pdbx_seq_one_letter_code
_entity_poly.pdbx_strand_id
1 'polypeptide(L)'
;YYTKSRRDVSQSPFVVMREKPVPSEPSSSSTDITASRKFKKEAETLGLTSVEEQICGPIQDLLGISIQNNLVSDIPSSNGGGVLYGMIKFHASGREDMDVRMLIRSDSPTCHGRPFCVQIIDALTPIVSRKQLQGLVETINNEKLGSFTMASMESRVGKENGRFSSGAICYGQNPMGVGISPDAFRPVPAAVFSGLQKDTESKTKHYGCYCWSKNELPGVDDLTNFIFSNTTFPFPIQQRTPFRVLHRRTNSIRERNILHARATKIDDHHFRLELSTQAGTYVKEYVHGDFGRTMPSVSSLMGCKTNLLKLDCEGIEIPTEREEES
;
A
#
# COMPACT_ATOMS: atom_id res chain seq x y z
N TYR A 1 12.55 -1.04 6.26
CA TYR A 1 11.57 -1.61 5.32
C TYR A 1 10.29 -1.95 6.05
N TYR A 2 9.12 -1.78 5.43
CA TYR A 2 7.83 -2.18 6.00
C TYR A 2 7.15 -3.27 5.17
N THR A 3 6.32 -4.07 5.83
CA THR A 3 5.33 -4.97 5.21
C THR A 3 3.93 -4.55 5.63
N LYS A 4 2.95 -4.87 4.78
CA LYS A 4 1.54 -4.59 4.97
C LYS A 4 0.73 -5.84 4.58
N SER A 5 0.15 -6.52 5.56
CA SER A 5 -0.56 -7.80 5.35
C SER A 5 -2.05 -7.66 5.08
N ARG A 6 -2.64 -6.48 5.33
CA ARG A 6 -4.07 -6.19 5.17
C ARG A 6 -4.42 -5.46 3.88
N ARG A 7 -5.68 -5.55 3.44
CA ARG A 7 -6.23 -4.89 2.22
C ARG A 7 -7.14 -3.69 2.54
N ASP A 8 -7.27 -3.33 3.80
CA ASP A 8 -8.05 -2.20 4.31
C ASP A 8 -7.15 -1.18 5.03
N VAL A 9 -5.83 -1.24 4.82
CA VAL A 9 -4.84 -0.32 5.39
C VAL A 9 -4.27 0.56 4.29
N SER A 10 -4.33 1.87 4.45
CA SER A 10 -3.74 2.82 3.50
C SER A 10 -2.23 3.00 3.74
N GLN A 11 -1.48 3.62 2.83
CA GLN A 11 -0.07 3.93 3.13
C GLN A 11 0.06 5.14 4.07
N SER A 12 -0.71 6.19 3.78
CA SER A 12 -0.83 7.42 4.57
C SER A 12 -2.31 7.65 4.88
N PRO A 13 -2.66 8.36 5.97
CA PRO A 13 -4.04 8.58 6.39
C PRO A 13 -4.92 9.02 5.21
N PHE A 14 -6.00 8.27 4.96
CA PHE A 14 -6.91 8.57 3.87
C PHE A 14 -8.20 9.16 4.43
N VAL A 15 -8.28 10.48 4.48
CA VAL A 15 -9.46 11.20 4.94
C VAL A 15 -10.20 11.81 3.76
N VAL A 16 -11.53 11.66 3.74
CA VAL A 16 -12.43 12.31 2.78
C VAL A 16 -13.45 13.17 3.51
N MET A 17 -13.78 14.32 2.95
CA MET A 17 -14.86 15.17 3.47
C MET A 17 -16.18 14.73 2.85
N ARG A 18 -17.14 14.30 3.68
CA ARG A 18 -18.49 13.93 3.24
C ARG A 18 -19.54 14.84 3.87
N GLU A 19 -20.58 15.15 3.11
CA GLU A 19 -21.74 15.85 3.61
C GLU A 19 -22.71 14.84 4.22
N LYS A 20 -22.91 14.92 5.54
CA LYS A 20 -23.91 14.13 6.26
C LYS A 20 -25.08 15.00 6.68
N PRO A 21 -26.32 14.48 6.61
CA PRO A 21 -27.48 15.20 7.11
C PRO A 21 -27.35 15.41 8.63
N VAL A 22 -27.60 16.63 9.08
CA VAL A 22 -27.66 16.93 10.52
C VAL A 22 -28.96 16.33 11.06
N PRO A 23 -28.90 15.46 12.11
CA PRO A 23 -30.12 14.98 12.75
C PRO A 23 -30.95 16.17 13.23
N SER A 24 -32.21 16.27 12.78
CA SER A 24 -33.14 17.25 13.34
C SER A 24 -33.44 16.86 14.77
N GLU A 25 -33.16 17.73 15.74
CA GLU A 25 -33.73 17.57 17.08
C GLU A 25 -35.26 17.55 16.97
N PRO A 26 -35.97 16.68 17.73
CA PRO A 26 -37.43 16.68 17.71
C PRO A 26 -37.95 17.96 18.35
N SER A 27 -38.25 18.98 17.53
CA SER A 27 -38.98 20.16 17.98
C SER A 27 -40.44 19.80 18.24
N SER A 28 -40.93 20.08 19.44
CA SER A 28 -42.29 19.80 19.92
C SER A 28 -43.40 20.70 19.31
N SER A 29 -43.17 21.35 18.18
CA SER A 29 -44.19 22.16 17.50
C SER A 29 -44.24 21.82 16.01
N SER A 30 -45.21 20.98 15.67
CA SER A 30 -45.60 20.70 14.28
C SER A 30 -46.28 21.92 13.68
N THR A 31 -45.63 22.61 12.75
CA THR A 31 -46.23 23.37 11.63
C THR A 31 -45.12 24.10 10.87
N ASP A 32 -44.30 23.36 10.13
CA ASP A 32 -43.57 23.94 9.00
C ASP A 32 -43.11 22.83 8.04
N ILE A 33 -43.64 22.84 6.80
CA ILE A 33 -43.43 21.80 5.77
C ILE A 33 -42.20 22.11 4.89
N THR A 34 -41.39 23.10 5.24
CA THR A 34 -40.16 23.46 4.51
C THR A 34 -38.94 23.50 5.44
N ALA A 35 -38.64 22.39 6.11
CA ALA A 35 -37.37 22.23 6.79
C ALA A 35 -36.25 21.93 5.77
N SER A 36 -35.49 22.95 5.37
CA SER A 36 -34.25 22.77 4.60
C SER A 36 -33.32 21.83 5.36
N ARG A 37 -33.06 20.63 4.82
CA ARG A 37 -32.11 19.67 5.41
C ARG A 37 -30.73 20.32 5.47
N LYS A 38 -30.26 20.60 6.68
CA LYS A 38 -28.89 21.07 6.90
C LYS A 38 -27.93 19.90 6.72
N PHE A 39 -26.89 20.09 5.93
CA PHE A 39 -25.79 19.14 5.77
C PHE A 39 -24.55 19.68 6.48
N LYS A 40 -23.81 18.81 7.16
CA LYS A 40 -22.52 19.13 7.76
C LYS A 40 -21.42 18.37 7.04
N LYS A 41 -20.34 19.06 6.69
CA LYS A 41 -19.12 18.41 6.21
C LYS A 41 -18.40 17.76 7.38
N GLU A 42 -18.21 16.46 7.30
CA GLU A 42 -17.48 15.68 8.29
C GLU A 42 -16.32 14.95 7.62
N ALA A 43 -15.18 14.92 8.31
CA ALA A 43 -14.04 14.10 7.93
C ALA A 43 -14.36 12.63 8.21
N GLU A 44 -14.18 11.78 7.20
CA GLU A 44 -14.31 10.33 7.32
C GLU A 44 -13.00 9.67 6.88
N THR A 45 -12.40 8.87 7.76
CA THR A 45 -11.24 8.05 7.43
C THR A 45 -11.68 6.81 6.64
N LEU A 46 -11.06 6.59 5.49
CA LEU A 46 -11.22 5.40 4.67
C LEU A 46 -10.14 4.36 5.02
N GLY A 47 -10.59 3.12 5.19
CA GLY A 47 -9.74 2.04 5.70
C GLY A 47 -9.73 1.98 7.23
N LEU A 48 -9.02 0.99 7.77
CA LEU A 48 -8.88 0.77 9.20
C LEU A 48 -7.90 1.76 9.83
N THR A 49 -6.77 2.00 9.15
CA THR A 49 -5.64 2.84 9.56
C THR A 49 -4.67 2.97 8.37
N SER A 50 -3.47 3.48 8.60
CA SER A 50 -2.39 3.62 7.63
C SER A 50 -1.05 3.02 8.11
N VAL A 51 -0.18 2.71 7.16
CA VAL A 51 1.23 2.33 7.43
C VAL A 51 1.94 3.43 8.22
N GLU A 52 1.71 4.68 7.83
CA GLU A 52 2.22 5.86 8.51
C GLU A 52 1.78 5.94 9.97
N GLU A 53 0.48 5.80 10.28
CA GLU A 53 -0.01 5.85 11.67
C GLU A 53 0.57 4.73 12.54
N GLN A 54 0.60 3.48 12.04
CA GLN A 54 1.12 2.35 12.80
C GLN A 54 2.64 2.42 13.06
N ILE A 55 3.40 3.09 12.18
CA ILE A 55 4.85 3.27 12.37
C ILE A 55 5.14 4.53 13.20
N CYS A 56 4.48 5.65 12.89
CA CYS A 56 4.76 6.94 13.49
C CYS A 56 4.11 7.11 14.87
N GLY A 57 3.00 6.41 15.17
CA GLY A 57 2.35 6.44 16.49
C GLY A 57 3.28 6.05 17.63
N PRO A 58 3.89 4.84 17.60
CA PRO A 58 4.85 4.43 18.63
C PRO A 58 6.07 5.35 18.76
N ILE A 59 6.50 6.00 17.67
CA ILE A 59 7.60 6.98 17.69
C ILE A 59 7.16 8.29 18.34
N GLN A 60 5.93 8.74 18.06
CA GLN A 60 5.31 9.87 18.73
C GLN A 60 5.24 9.64 20.25
N ASP A 61 4.77 8.46 20.67
CA ASP A 61 4.63 8.14 22.10
C ASP A 61 6.00 8.12 22.81
N LEU A 62 7.04 7.65 22.12
CA LEU A 62 8.40 7.62 22.67
C LEU A 62 9.02 9.01 22.80
N LEU A 63 8.80 9.89 21.82
CA LEU A 63 9.52 11.16 21.70
C LEU A 63 8.69 12.39 22.12
N GLY A 64 7.38 12.23 22.32
CA GLY A 64 6.46 13.32 22.60
C GLY A 64 6.28 14.30 21.43
N ILE A 65 6.38 13.81 20.19
CA ILE A 65 6.30 14.62 18.95
C ILE A 65 4.96 14.41 18.23
N SER A 66 4.53 15.35 17.40
CA SER A 66 3.21 15.29 16.74
C SER A 66 3.25 14.63 15.36
N ILE A 67 2.37 13.64 15.12
CA ILE A 67 2.04 13.12 13.77
C ILE A 67 1.09 14.02 12.98
N GLN A 68 0.45 15.01 13.63
CA GLN A 68 -0.56 15.87 13.03
C GLN A 68 0.05 17.07 12.29
N ASN A 69 1.03 16.81 11.41
CA ASN A 69 1.83 17.86 10.77
C ASN A 69 1.01 18.89 9.96
N ASN A 70 -0.21 18.54 9.55
CA ASN A 70 -1.06 19.34 8.67
C ASN A 70 -2.35 19.87 9.33
N LEU A 71 -2.59 19.59 10.62
CA LEU A 71 -3.84 19.97 11.32
C LEU A 71 -3.73 21.28 12.12
N VAL A 72 -2.71 22.10 11.84
CA VAL A 72 -2.41 23.33 12.59
C VAL A 72 -3.45 24.45 12.35
N SER A 73 -4.41 24.30 11.43
CA SER A 73 -5.22 25.44 10.97
C SER A 73 -6.49 25.78 11.74
N ASP A 74 -7.05 24.95 12.64
CA ASP A 74 -8.40 25.22 13.18
C ASP A 74 -8.63 24.84 14.66
N ILE A 75 -7.64 25.02 15.54
CA ILE A 75 -7.92 25.00 17.00
C ILE A 75 -8.28 26.44 17.42
N PRO A 76 -9.53 26.73 17.84
CA PRO A 76 -9.88 28.03 18.37
C PRO A 76 -8.99 28.32 19.58
N SER A 77 -8.30 29.47 19.58
CA SER A 77 -7.33 29.88 20.59
C SER A 77 -7.94 30.20 21.98
N SER A 78 -9.06 29.58 22.36
CA SER A 78 -9.76 29.91 23.61
C SER A 78 -9.23 29.20 24.85
N ASN A 79 -8.34 28.21 24.74
CA ASN A 79 -7.67 27.61 25.90
C ASN A 79 -6.24 27.15 25.54
N GLY A 80 -5.29 28.08 25.55
CA GLY A 80 -3.85 27.80 25.56
C GLY A 80 -3.33 27.11 24.29
N GLY A 81 -2.75 27.89 23.37
CA GLY A 81 -2.00 27.35 22.24
C GLY A 81 -0.87 26.44 22.73
N GLY A 82 -1.09 25.13 22.71
CA GLY A 82 -0.08 24.15 23.05
C GLY A 82 1.08 24.29 22.09
N VAL A 83 2.28 24.55 22.61
CA VAL A 83 3.50 24.55 21.80
C VAL A 83 3.69 23.13 21.27
N LEU A 84 3.58 22.96 19.95
CA LEU A 84 3.86 21.69 19.28
C LEU A 84 5.38 21.50 19.25
N TYR A 85 5.92 20.69 20.17
CA TYR A 85 7.34 20.36 20.15
C TYR A 85 7.59 19.19 19.20
N GLY A 86 8.18 19.48 18.05
CA GLY A 86 8.65 18.50 17.10
C GLY A 86 7.59 17.86 16.20
N MET A 87 8.03 17.45 15.02
CA MET A 87 7.22 16.86 13.95
C MET A 87 7.83 15.54 13.47
N ILE A 88 6.98 14.67 12.95
CA ILE A 88 7.39 13.39 12.36
C ILE A 88 6.80 13.24 10.96
N LYS A 89 7.64 13.16 9.92
CA LYS A 89 7.20 12.98 8.53
C LYS A 89 7.55 11.59 8.03
N PHE A 90 6.55 10.88 7.49
CA PHE A 90 6.74 9.58 6.87
C PHE A 90 7.05 9.71 5.37
N HIS A 91 8.02 8.93 4.91
CA HIS A 91 8.39 8.87 3.50
C HIS A 91 8.65 7.42 3.09
N ALA A 92 8.19 7.03 1.90
CA ALA A 92 8.39 5.69 1.36
C ALA A 92 8.86 5.73 -0.10
N SER A 93 9.64 4.72 -0.50
CA SER A 93 10.05 4.52 -1.90
C SER A 93 8.89 3.92 -2.69
N GLY A 94 8.03 4.81 -3.19
CA GLY A 94 6.78 4.46 -3.88
C GLY A 94 5.63 4.12 -2.94
N ARG A 95 4.53 3.65 -3.54
CA ARG A 95 3.25 3.40 -2.84
C ARG A 95 2.50 2.24 -3.48
N GLU A 96 1.75 1.52 -2.66
CA GLU A 96 0.70 0.58 -3.07
C GLU A 96 -0.71 1.12 -2.80
N ASP A 97 -1.71 0.60 -3.52
CA ASP A 97 -3.11 0.93 -3.25
C ASP A 97 -3.57 0.30 -1.92
N MET A 98 -4.67 0.79 -1.35
CA MET A 98 -5.19 0.32 -0.05
C MET A 98 -5.50 -1.19 -0.07
N ASP A 99 -6.03 -1.69 -1.18
CA ASP A 99 -6.39 -3.09 -1.40
C ASP A 99 -5.20 -4.01 -1.73
N VAL A 100 -3.97 -3.49 -1.75
CA VAL A 100 -2.75 -4.22 -2.13
C VAL A 100 -1.91 -4.51 -0.89
N ARG A 101 -1.50 -5.77 -0.70
CA ARG A 101 -0.54 -6.15 0.35
C ARG A 101 0.89 -5.85 -0.08
N MET A 102 1.76 -5.60 0.89
CA MET A 102 3.22 -5.52 0.73
C MET A 102 3.85 -6.64 1.56
N LEU A 103 4.25 -7.72 0.91
CA LEU A 103 4.82 -8.93 1.48
C LEU A 103 6.27 -9.13 0.99
N ILE A 104 6.90 -10.22 1.42
CA ILE A 104 8.27 -10.58 1.04
C ILE A 104 8.29 -12.02 0.57
N ARG A 105 8.90 -12.29 -0.58
CA ARG A 105 9.18 -13.62 -1.09
C ARG A 105 10.15 -14.37 -0.17
N SER A 106 9.75 -15.52 0.36
CA SER A 106 10.63 -16.36 1.20
C SER A 106 11.76 -17.02 0.40
N ASP A 107 11.60 -17.14 -0.92
CA ASP A 107 12.54 -17.79 -1.83
C ASP A 107 13.59 -16.83 -2.41
N SER A 108 13.54 -15.54 -2.09
CA SER A 108 14.46 -14.53 -2.62
C SER A 108 15.06 -13.67 -1.50
N PRO A 109 16.32 -13.88 -1.10
CA PRO A 109 16.96 -13.09 -0.04
C PRO A 109 17.18 -11.62 -0.43
N THR A 110 17.19 -11.32 -1.73
CA THR A 110 17.32 -9.96 -2.30
C THR A 110 16.00 -9.18 -2.28
N CYS A 111 14.88 -9.84 -1.98
CA CYS A 111 13.59 -9.18 -1.87
C CYS A 111 13.37 -8.67 -0.45
N HIS A 112 12.98 -7.40 -0.34
CA HIS A 112 12.63 -6.78 0.93
C HIS A 112 11.20 -6.23 0.92
N GLY A 113 10.71 -5.86 2.11
CA GLY A 113 9.53 -5.01 2.22
C GLY A 113 9.77 -3.62 1.60
N ARG A 114 8.79 -2.72 1.66
CA ARG A 114 8.96 -1.39 1.07
C ARG A 114 9.97 -0.53 1.85
N PRO A 115 10.98 0.07 1.21
CA PRO A 115 11.87 1.02 1.86
C PRO A 115 11.10 2.26 2.32
N PHE A 116 11.39 2.73 3.53
CA PHE A 116 10.82 3.95 4.10
C PHE A 116 11.84 4.65 4.99
N CYS A 117 11.63 5.93 5.23
CA CYS A 117 12.28 6.67 6.30
C CYS A 117 11.27 7.55 7.02
N VAL A 118 11.60 7.87 8.27
CA VAL A 118 10.83 8.76 9.12
C VAL A 118 11.74 9.94 9.45
N GLN A 119 11.35 11.13 9.05
CA GLN A 119 12.06 12.36 9.37
C GLN A 119 11.51 12.92 10.69
N ILE A 120 12.37 13.03 11.68
CA ILE A 120 12.04 13.66 12.97
C ILE A 120 12.64 15.08 12.95
N ILE A 121 11.82 16.08 13.26
CA ILE A 121 12.16 17.50 13.24
C ILE A 121 11.94 18.03 14.65
N ASP A 122 12.89 18.79 15.20
CA ASP A 122 12.79 19.48 16.49
C ASP A 122 12.34 18.59 17.68
N ALA A 123 12.77 17.33 17.69
CA ALA A 123 12.56 16.47 18.86
C ALA A 123 13.43 16.95 20.03
N LEU A 124 12.79 17.16 21.19
CA LEU A 124 13.47 17.56 22.43
C LEU A 124 14.51 16.53 22.87
N THR A 125 14.28 15.25 22.57
CA THR A 125 15.20 14.16 22.86
C THR A 125 15.42 13.31 21.61
N PRO A 126 16.67 12.97 21.25
CA PRO A 126 16.94 12.04 20.17
C PRO A 126 16.69 10.60 20.63
N ILE A 127 16.50 9.68 19.67
CA ILE A 127 16.59 8.25 19.95
C ILE A 127 18.06 7.91 20.15
N VAL A 128 18.46 7.65 21.39
CA VAL A 128 19.88 7.54 21.80
C VAL A 128 20.37 6.11 21.96
N SER A 129 19.47 5.13 22.13
CA SER A 129 19.88 3.76 22.47
C SER A 129 19.33 2.70 21.51
N ARG A 130 20.14 1.66 21.30
CA ARG A 130 19.72 0.44 20.58
C ARG A 130 18.49 -0.21 21.22
N LYS A 131 18.36 -0.11 22.55
CA LYS A 131 17.21 -0.63 23.31
C LYS A 131 15.91 0.09 22.95
N GLN A 132 15.95 1.42 22.78
CA GLN A 132 14.77 2.19 22.34
C GLN A 132 14.34 1.79 20.92
N LEU A 133 15.30 1.66 20.00
CA LEU A 133 15.03 1.22 18.63
C LEU A 133 14.42 -0.19 18.59
N GLN A 134 15.00 -1.12 19.36
CA GLN A 134 14.47 -2.47 19.47
C GLN A 134 13.05 -2.47 20.08
N GLY A 135 12.81 -1.69 21.14
CA GLY A 135 11.48 -1.53 21.73
C GLY A 135 10.46 -0.98 20.74
N LEU A 136 10.84 -0.02 19.88
CA LEU A 136 9.96 0.47 18.80
C LEU A 136 9.65 -0.62 17.79
N VAL A 137 10.65 -1.38 17.34
CA VAL A 137 10.45 -2.52 16.43
C VAL A 137 9.51 -3.55 17.05
N GLU A 138 9.70 -3.90 18.32
CA GLU A 138 8.87 -4.85 19.04
C GLU A 138 7.43 -4.35 19.19
N THR A 139 7.23 -3.07 19.54
CA THR A 139 5.90 -2.45 19.62
C THR A 139 5.21 -2.45 18.27
N ILE A 140 5.87 -1.96 17.20
CA ILE A 140 5.29 -1.91 15.86
C ILE A 140 4.98 -3.32 15.33
N ASN A 141 5.85 -4.29 15.58
CA ASN A 141 5.69 -5.64 15.05
C ASN A 141 4.70 -6.53 15.81
N ASN A 142 4.39 -6.20 17.07
CA ASN A 142 3.55 -7.05 17.93
C ASN A 142 2.37 -6.32 18.55
N GLU A 143 2.12 -5.06 18.18
CA GLU A 143 1.30 -4.11 18.91
C GLU A 143 0.09 -4.77 19.58
N LYS A 144 0.09 -4.72 20.92
CA LYS A 144 -1.02 -5.25 21.72
C LYS A 144 -2.23 -4.38 21.42
N LEU A 145 -3.37 -5.01 21.15
CA LEU A 145 -4.67 -4.37 20.91
C LEU A 145 -5.03 -3.43 22.08
N GLY A 146 -4.57 -2.18 22.02
CA GLY A 146 -4.78 -1.16 23.04
C GLY A 146 -6.08 -0.39 22.76
N SER A 147 -7.09 -0.62 23.60
CA SER A 147 -8.32 0.20 23.73
C SER A 147 -9.21 0.41 22.48
N PHE A 148 -9.18 -0.49 21.50
CA PHE A 148 -10.28 -0.65 20.55
C PHE A 148 -11.00 -1.96 20.86
N THR A 149 -12.26 -1.89 21.27
CA THR A 149 -13.04 -3.05 21.68
C THR A 149 -13.20 -4.04 20.52
N MET A 150 -12.87 -5.30 20.76
CA MET A 150 -13.00 -6.43 19.82
C MET A 150 -14.37 -6.50 19.12
N ALA A 151 -15.42 -5.97 19.77
CA ALA A 151 -16.79 -5.89 19.24
C ALA A 151 -16.91 -5.09 17.93
N SER A 152 -15.99 -4.16 17.63
CA SER A 152 -16.00 -3.38 16.39
C SER A 152 -15.43 -4.14 15.18
N MET A 153 -14.66 -5.20 15.39
CA MET A 153 -13.87 -5.85 14.32
C MET A 153 -14.59 -7.08 13.74
N GLU A 154 -15.42 -7.74 14.55
CA GLU A 154 -16.15 -8.96 14.15
C GLU A 154 -17.26 -8.72 13.11
N SER A 155 -17.75 -7.49 12.94
CA SER A 155 -18.75 -7.20 11.89
C SER A 155 -18.15 -6.89 10.50
N ARG A 156 -16.83 -6.76 10.39
CA ARG A 156 -16.15 -6.36 9.13
C ARG A 156 -15.13 -7.38 8.60
N VAL A 157 -14.75 -8.38 9.39
CA VAL A 157 -13.87 -9.47 8.92
C VAL A 157 -14.72 -10.55 8.27
N GLY A 158 -15.01 -10.36 6.98
CA GLY A 158 -15.42 -11.47 6.13
C GLY A 158 -14.36 -12.57 6.18
N LYS A 159 -14.79 -13.82 6.42
CA LYS A 159 -13.96 -15.03 6.37
C LYS A 159 -13.33 -15.19 4.97
N GLU A 160 -12.21 -14.54 4.69
CA GLU A 160 -11.41 -14.82 3.50
C GLU A 160 -10.34 -15.87 3.81
N ASN A 161 -10.78 -17.11 4.01
CA ASN A 161 -9.90 -18.27 3.89
C ASN A 161 -9.68 -18.61 2.42
N GLY A 162 -8.88 -17.79 1.74
CA GLY A 162 -8.21 -18.16 0.51
C GLY A 162 -6.71 -18.13 0.77
N ARG A 163 -6.12 -19.29 1.10
CA ARG A 163 -4.66 -19.44 1.29
C ARG A 163 -3.94 -19.15 -0.04
N PHE A 164 -3.70 -17.88 -0.33
CA PHE A 164 -2.79 -17.42 -1.38
C PHE A 164 -1.50 -16.91 -0.76
N SER A 165 -0.58 -17.84 -0.56
CA SER A 165 0.88 -17.75 -0.79
C SER A 165 1.54 -18.91 -0.04
N SER A 166 2.18 -19.85 -0.74
CA SER A 166 3.00 -20.88 -0.09
C SER A 166 4.39 -20.36 0.34
N GLY A 167 4.68 -19.07 0.21
CA GLY A 167 6.00 -18.52 0.60
C GLY A 167 6.09 -17.00 0.80
N ALA A 168 4.99 -16.23 0.83
CA ALA A 168 5.11 -14.80 1.13
C ALA A 168 5.06 -14.57 2.65
N ILE A 169 6.03 -13.83 3.19
CA ILE A 169 6.15 -13.52 4.61
C ILE A 169 5.96 -12.02 4.88
N CYS A 170 5.71 -11.69 6.14
CA CYS A 170 5.64 -10.32 6.64
C CYS A 170 6.57 -10.17 7.85
N TYR A 171 6.98 -8.94 8.14
CA TYR A 171 7.63 -8.62 9.40
C TYR A 171 6.59 -8.61 10.52
N GLY A 172 6.92 -9.22 11.66
CA GLY A 172 6.07 -9.22 12.84
C GLY A 172 4.74 -9.98 12.67
N GLN A 173 3.88 -9.82 13.67
CA GLN A 173 2.54 -10.41 13.75
C GLN A 173 1.50 -9.37 14.18
N ASN A 174 1.72 -8.08 13.90
CA ASN A 174 0.80 -7.01 14.27
C ASN A 174 -0.59 -7.27 13.64
N PRO A 175 -1.67 -7.38 14.43
CA PRO A 175 -3.02 -7.63 13.93
C PRO A 175 -3.58 -6.50 13.06
N MET A 176 -3.08 -5.27 13.23
CA MET A 176 -3.38 -4.11 12.39
C MET A 176 -2.61 -4.14 11.06
N GLY A 177 -1.71 -5.10 10.89
CA GLY A 177 -1.21 -5.54 9.60
C GLY A 177 0.03 -4.82 9.09
N VAL A 178 0.67 -3.97 9.88
CA VAL A 178 1.93 -3.32 9.51
C VAL A 178 3.06 -3.86 10.38
N GLY A 179 4.18 -4.16 9.74
CA GLY A 179 5.40 -4.55 10.43
C GLY A 179 6.63 -3.97 9.76
N ILE A 180 7.71 -3.85 10.50
CA ILE A 180 8.98 -3.30 10.03
C ILE A 180 10.13 -4.28 10.25
N SER A 181 11.12 -4.22 9.36
CA SER A 181 12.31 -5.06 9.43
C SER A 181 13.05 -4.85 10.76
N PRO A 182 13.32 -5.94 11.52
CA PRO A 182 14.05 -5.83 12.78
C PRO A 182 15.52 -5.46 12.58
N ASP A 183 16.11 -5.84 11.44
CA ASP A 183 17.54 -5.66 11.19
C ASP A 183 17.86 -4.32 10.49
N ALA A 184 16.88 -3.73 9.80
CA ALA A 184 17.09 -2.54 8.98
C ALA A 184 16.59 -1.23 9.61
N PHE A 185 15.85 -1.28 10.73
CA PHE A 185 15.32 -0.07 11.37
C PHE A 185 16.37 0.60 12.27
N ARG A 186 16.94 1.71 11.80
CA ARG A 186 18.04 2.43 12.45
C ARG A 186 18.07 3.91 12.08
N PRO A 187 18.72 4.77 12.90
CA PRO A 187 19.05 6.12 12.49
C PRO A 187 19.89 6.13 11.21
N VAL A 188 19.60 7.06 10.31
CA VAL A 188 20.30 7.25 9.04
C VAL A 188 20.56 8.74 8.80
N PRO A 189 21.65 9.11 8.10
CA PRO A 189 21.87 10.48 7.66
C PRO A 189 20.76 10.95 6.72
N ALA A 190 20.51 12.27 6.68
CA ALA A 190 19.51 12.87 5.79
C ALA A 190 19.78 12.59 4.29
N ALA A 191 21.02 12.32 3.90
CA ALA A 191 21.37 11.93 2.53
C ALA A 191 20.60 10.67 2.06
N VAL A 192 20.30 9.73 2.97
CA VAL A 192 19.55 8.49 2.64
C VAL A 192 18.11 8.83 2.19
N PHE A 193 17.50 9.89 2.73
CA PHE A 193 16.19 10.37 2.27
C PHE A 193 16.24 10.82 0.81
N SER A 194 17.32 11.50 0.40
CA SER A 194 17.46 11.97 -1.00
C SER A 194 17.59 10.82 -2.00
N GLY A 195 18.22 9.70 -1.59
CA GLY A 195 18.29 8.47 -2.39
C GLY A 195 16.94 7.77 -2.48
N LEU A 196 16.17 7.72 -1.38
CA LEU A 196 14.91 6.98 -1.29
C LEU A 196 13.92 7.27 -2.44
N GLN A 197 13.83 8.53 -2.87
CA GLN A 197 12.98 8.93 -3.99
C GLN A 197 13.57 8.52 -5.34
N LYS A 198 14.85 8.84 -5.59
CA LYS A 198 15.56 8.52 -6.84
C LYS A 198 15.58 7.01 -7.12
N ASP A 199 15.80 6.22 -6.08
CA ASP A 199 15.89 4.76 -6.17
C ASP A 199 14.52 4.09 -6.42
N THR A 200 13.42 4.85 -6.43
CA THR A 200 12.09 4.27 -6.71
C THR A 200 12.00 3.74 -8.14
N GLU A 201 12.75 4.31 -9.07
CA GLU A 201 12.64 4.04 -10.50
C GLU A 201 13.57 2.90 -10.99
N SER A 202 14.62 2.57 -10.24
CA SER A 202 15.59 1.52 -10.58
C SER A 202 15.23 0.13 -10.02
N LYS A 203 14.35 0.07 -9.02
CA LYS A 203 14.02 -1.18 -8.32
C LYS A 203 13.10 -2.08 -9.12
N THR A 204 13.40 -3.38 -9.11
CA THR A 204 12.51 -4.41 -9.59
C THR A 204 11.43 -4.68 -8.56
N LYS A 205 10.18 -4.81 -9.02
CA LYS A 205 9.04 -5.10 -8.15
C LYS A 205 8.44 -6.44 -8.52
N HIS A 206 8.27 -7.27 -7.51
CA HIS A 206 7.70 -8.61 -7.62
C HIS A 206 6.25 -8.58 -7.16
N TYR A 207 5.37 -9.26 -7.88
CA TYR A 207 3.94 -9.26 -7.63
C TYR A 207 3.33 -10.66 -7.73
N GLY A 208 2.39 -10.94 -6.83
CA GLY A 208 1.49 -12.08 -6.90
C GLY A 208 0.08 -11.59 -7.19
N CYS A 209 -0.52 -12.12 -8.24
CA CYS A 209 -1.84 -11.72 -8.72
C CYS A 209 -2.79 -12.91 -8.67
N TYR A 210 -3.97 -12.73 -8.07
CA TYR A 210 -5.09 -13.66 -8.23
C TYR A 210 -5.99 -13.11 -9.33
N CYS A 211 -6.03 -13.83 -10.45
CA CYS A 211 -6.66 -13.39 -11.67
C CYS A 211 -7.85 -14.27 -12.03
N TRP A 212 -8.84 -13.66 -12.68
CA TRP A 212 -9.98 -14.32 -13.30
C TRP A 212 -9.91 -14.17 -14.82
N SER A 213 -10.36 -15.20 -15.54
CA SER A 213 -10.51 -15.25 -16.99
C SER A 213 -11.97 -15.52 -17.36
N LYS A 214 -12.48 -14.79 -18.36
CA LYS A 214 -13.82 -15.01 -18.90
C LYS A 214 -13.98 -16.39 -19.53
N ASN A 215 -12.99 -16.81 -20.31
CA ASN A 215 -13.00 -18.11 -20.95
C ASN A 215 -12.35 -19.13 -20.02
N GLU A 216 -12.78 -20.39 -20.12
CA GLU A 216 -12.16 -21.49 -19.39
C GLU A 216 -10.67 -21.58 -19.75
N LEU A 217 -9.85 -21.74 -18.72
CA LEU A 217 -8.42 -21.93 -18.84
C LEU A 217 -8.16 -23.34 -19.38
N PRO A 218 -7.25 -23.47 -20.36
CA PRO A 218 -6.96 -24.76 -20.97
C PRO A 218 -6.53 -25.78 -19.90
N GLY A 219 -6.90 -27.04 -20.10
CA GLY A 219 -6.43 -28.16 -19.26
C GLY A 219 -4.96 -28.53 -19.48
N VAL A 220 -4.17 -27.64 -20.07
CA VAL A 220 -2.73 -27.84 -20.25
C VAL A 220 -2.01 -27.57 -18.93
N ASP A 221 -0.97 -28.36 -18.66
CA ASP A 221 -0.16 -28.20 -17.44
C ASP A 221 0.60 -26.87 -17.41
N ASP A 222 0.94 -26.32 -18.58
CA ASP A 222 1.73 -25.10 -18.70
C ASP A 222 0.92 -23.90 -19.20
N LEU A 223 0.18 -23.29 -18.26
CA LEU A 223 -0.55 -22.05 -18.50
C LEU A 223 0.40 -20.88 -18.84
N THR A 224 1.67 -20.93 -18.40
CA THR A 224 2.63 -19.86 -18.70
C THR A 224 2.91 -19.82 -20.19
N ASN A 225 3.25 -20.96 -20.78
CA ASN A 225 3.47 -21.07 -22.22
C ASN A 225 2.21 -20.78 -23.02
N PHE A 226 1.02 -21.15 -22.53
CA PHE A 226 -0.23 -20.76 -23.19
C PHE A 226 -0.38 -19.23 -23.32
N ILE A 227 -0.18 -18.49 -22.23
CA ILE A 227 -0.36 -17.02 -22.22
C ILE A 227 0.80 -16.31 -22.93
N PHE A 228 2.03 -16.80 -22.78
CA PHE A 228 3.26 -16.09 -23.17
C PHE A 228 4.06 -16.78 -24.29
N SER A 229 3.47 -17.71 -25.03
CA SER A 229 4.15 -18.48 -26.12
C SER A 229 4.92 -17.62 -27.13
N ASN A 230 4.39 -16.44 -27.46
CA ASN A 230 5.00 -15.52 -28.43
C ASN A 230 5.73 -14.34 -27.76
N THR A 231 6.15 -14.51 -26.50
CA THR A 231 6.79 -13.48 -25.70
C THR A 231 8.22 -13.88 -25.36
N THR A 232 9.15 -12.95 -25.51
CA THR A 232 10.50 -13.05 -24.92
C THR A 232 10.63 -12.00 -23.83
N PHE A 233 11.14 -12.40 -22.67
CA PHE A 233 11.38 -11.49 -21.56
C PHE A 233 12.82 -10.94 -21.59
N PRO A 234 13.05 -9.65 -21.27
CA PRO A 234 12.05 -8.64 -20.85
C PRO A 234 11.10 -8.26 -21.99
N PHE A 235 9.81 -8.17 -21.66
CA PHE A 235 8.72 -7.96 -22.61
C PHE A 235 8.19 -6.54 -22.53
N PRO A 236 8.30 -5.74 -23.62
CA PRO A 236 7.86 -4.35 -23.62
C PRO A 236 6.34 -4.25 -23.72
N ILE A 237 5.78 -3.34 -22.93
CA ILE A 237 4.37 -2.96 -22.93
C ILE A 237 4.23 -1.45 -23.00
N GLN A 238 3.16 -0.97 -23.63
CA GLN A 238 2.80 0.43 -23.66
C GLN A 238 1.61 0.67 -22.73
N GLN A 239 1.82 1.49 -21.70
CA GLN A 239 0.79 1.85 -20.73
C GLN A 239 0.44 3.32 -20.84
N ARG A 240 -0.78 3.61 -21.27
CA ARG A 240 -1.36 4.93 -21.11
C ARG A 240 -1.77 5.12 -19.65
N THR A 241 -1.58 6.33 -19.11
CA THR A 241 -1.95 6.67 -17.72
C THR A 241 -3.34 6.09 -17.37
N PRO A 242 -3.46 5.18 -16.39
CA PRO A 242 -4.70 4.46 -16.14
C PRO A 242 -5.90 5.37 -15.90
N PHE A 243 -7.09 4.94 -16.35
CA PHE A 243 -8.30 5.75 -16.19
C PHE A 243 -8.54 6.18 -14.74
N ARG A 244 -8.40 5.25 -13.79
CA ARG A 244 -8.60 5.47 -12.34
C ARG A 244 -7.66 6.53 -11.74
N VAL A 245 -6.57 6.90 -12.41
CA VAL A 245 -5.60 7.90 -11.93
C VAL A 245 -5.54 9.15 -12.80
N LEU A 246 -6.36 9.27 -13.84
CA LEU A 246 -6.33 10.42 -14.76
C LEU A 246 -6.61 11.76 -14.06
N HIS A 247 -7.45 11.76 -13.01
CA HIS A 247 -7.75 12.97 -12.23
C HIS A 247 -6.54 13.55 -11.49
N ARG A 248 -5.45 12.77 -11.35
CA ARG A 248 -4.25 13.14 -10.57
C ARG A 248 -2.94 13.05 -11.34
N ARG A 249 -2.96 12.59 -12.59
CA ARG A 249 -1.74 12.37 -13.39
C ARG A 249 -1.98 12.76 -14.84
N THR A 250 -0.97 13.38 -15.45
CA THR A 250 -0.97 13.71 -16.87
C THR A 250 -1.19 12.47 -17.73
N ASN A 251 -2.14 12.55 -18.65
CA ASN A 251 -2.46 11.49 -19.59
C ASN A 251 -1.32 11.33 -20.60
N SER A 252 -0.54 10.26 -20.49
CA SER A 252 0.63 9.99 -21.33
C SER A 252 0.81 8.48 -21.50
N ILE A 253 1.39 8.08 -22.63
CA ILE A 253 1.77 6.69 -22.90
C ILE A 253 3.22 6.52 -22.47
N ARG A 254 3.51 5.43 -21.75
CA ARG A 254 4.85 5.10 -21.29
C ARG A 254 5.16 3.65 -21.65
N GLU A 255 6.33 3.42 -22.20
CA GLU A 255 6.87 2.07 -22.36
C GLU A 255 7.35 1.55 -21.00
N ARG A 256 7.03 0.29 -20.70
CA ARG A 256 7.44 -0.42 -19.49
C ARG A 256 7.80 -1.84 -19.86
N ASN A 257 8.62 -2.48 -19.04
CA ASN A 257 9.00 -3.86 -19.24
C ASN A 257 8.42 -4.78 -18.16
N ILE A 258 7.78 -5.86 -18.59
CA ILE A 258 7.56 -7.04 -17.78
C ILE A 258 8.86 -7.85 -17.85
N LEU A 259 9.56 -7.97 -16.73
CA LEU A 259 10.88 -8.61 -16.68
C LEU A 259 10.77 -10.13 -16.67
N HIS A 260 9.72 -10.65 -16.03
CA HIS A 260 9.39 -12.07 -16.04
C HIS A 260 7.92 -12.25 -15.67
N ALA A 261 7.30 -13.33 -16.16
CA ALA A 261 5.96 -13.72 -15.77
C ALA A 261 5.81 -15.25 -15.73
N ARG A 262 5.07 -15.74 -14.74
CA ARG A 262 4.66 -17.15 -14.63
C ARG A 262 3.20 -17.23 -14.24
N ALA A 263 2.45 -18.11 -14.92
CA ALA A 263 1.04 -18.36 -14.64
C ALA A 263 0.83 -19.80 -14.16
N THR A 264 -0.04 -19.97 -13.17
CA THR A 264 -0.42 -21.29 -12.64
C THR A 264 -1.94 -21.37 -12.52
N LYS A 265 -2.54 -22.35 -13.20
CA LYS A 265 -4.00 -22.59 -13.13
C LYS A 265 -4.38 -22.96 -11.69
N ILE A 266 -5.51 -22.45 -11.23
CA ILE A 266 -6.08 -22.75 -9.91
C ILE A 266 -7.37 -23.55 -10.08
N ASP A 267 -8.24 -23.06 -10.94
CA ASP A 267 -9.46 -23.73 -11.40
C ASP A 267 -9.74 -23.30 -12.85
N ASP A 268 -10.92 -23.63 -13.39
CA ASP A 268 -11.26 -23.36 -14.78
C ASP A 268 -11.32 -21.87 -15.15
N HIS A 269 -11.49 -20.96 -14.19
CA HIS A 269 -11.56 -19.53 -14.46
C HIS A 269 -10.54 -18.69 -13.69
N HIS A 270 -9.78 -19.30 -12.78
CA HIS A 270 -8.83 -18.59 -11.95
C HIS A 270 -7.40 -19.09 -12.13
N PHE A 271 -6.47 -18.15 -12.10
CA PHE A 271 -5.04 -18.44 -12.15
C PHE A 271 -4.26 -17.48 -11.27
N ARG A 272 -3.11 -17.95 -10.79
CA ARG A 272 -2.11 -17.13 -10.13
C ARG A 272 -1.15 -16.63 -11.20
N LEU A 273 -0.92 -15.33 -11.23
CA LEU A 273 0.09 -14.70 -12.09
C LEU A 273 1.17 -14.08 -11.21
N GLU A 274 2.38 -14.60 -11.33
CA GLU A 274 3.59 -14.07 -10.69
C GLU A 274 4.33 -13.20 -11.71
N LEU A 275 4.68 -11.97 -11.30
CA LEU A 275 5.28 -10.97 -12.17
C LEU A 275 6.49 -10.32 -11.52
N SER A 276 7.53 -10.11 -12.31
CA SER A 276 8.61 -9.17 -12.02
C SER A 276 8.53 -8.03 -13.03
N THR A 277 8.57 -6.78 -12.58
CA THR A 277 8.33 -5.63 -13.46
C THR A 277 9.31 -4.49 -13.20
N GLN A 278 9.55 -3.69 -14.25
CA GLN A 278 10.18 -2.39 -14.12
C GLN A 278 9.33 -1.48 -13.21
N ALA A 279 10.00 -0.57 -12.50
CA ALA A 279 9.33 0.43 -11.69
C ALA A 279 8.29 1.26 -12.48
N GLY A 280 7.19 1.59 -11.79
CA GLY A 280 6.12 2.40 -12.36
C GLY A 280 5.16 1.64 -13.29
N THR A 281 5.31 0.33 -13.43
CA THR A 281 4.36 -0.53 -14.13
C THR A 281 3.03 -0.58 -13.38
N TYR A 282 1.93 -0.35 -14.10
CA TYR A 282 0.58 -0.44 -13.57
C TYR A 282 0.06 -1.86 -13.73
N VAL A 283 0.27 -2.69 -12.70
CA VAL A 283 -0.02 -4.14 -12.74
C VAL A 283 -1.50 -4.45 -12.95
N LYS A 284 -2.41 -3.71 -12.30
CA LYS A 284 -3.86 -3.89 -12.49
C LYS A 284 -4.20 -3.79 -13.97
N GLU A 285 -3.75 -2.71 -14.59
CA GLU A 285 -3.99 -2.40 -15.98
C GLU A 285 -3.25 -3.32 -16.96
N TYR A 286 -2.07 -3.85 -16.59
CA TYR A 286 -1.41 -4.91 -17.37
C TYR A 286 -2.24 -6.20 -17.42
N VAL A 287 -2.95 -6.55 -16.34
CA VAL A 287 -3.84 -7.72 -16.36
C VAL A 287 -5.06 -7.45 -17.23
N HIS A 288 -5.90 -6.47 -16.88
CA HIS A 288 -7.21 -6.29 -17.51
C HIS A 288 -7.22 -5.41 -18.78
N GLY A 289 -6.09 -4.78 -19.14
CA GLY A 289 -5.89 -3.99 -20.36
C GLY A 289 -6.45 -2.56 -20.34
N ASP A 290 -7.15 -2.16 -19.27
CA ASP A 290 -7.76 -0.83 -19.09
C ASP A 290 -8.51 -0.32 -20.35
N PHE A 291 -9.40 -1.15 -20.91
CA PHE A 291 -10.12 -0.86 -22.16
C PHE A 291 -9.22 -0.55 -23.36
N GLY A 292 -8.09 -1.27 -23.48
CA GLY A 292 -7.12 -1.10 -24.56
C GLY A 292 -6.09 0.02 -24.31
N ARG A 293 -6.08 0.61 -23.11
CA ARG A 293 -5.10 1.63 -22.72
C ARG A 293 -3.75 1.05 -22.31
N THR A 294 -3.68 -0.25 -22.03
CA THR A 294 -2.43 -1.01 -21.88
C THR A 294 -2.36 -2.07 -22.97
N MET A 295 -1.28 -2.06 -23.75
CA MET A 295 -1.06 -3.00 -24.84
C MET A 295 0.44 -3.32 -25.00
N PRO A 296 0.83 -4.60 -25.13
CA PRO A 296 0.07 -5.79 -24.78
C PRO A 296 -0.30 -5.87 -23.28
N SER A 297 -1.37 -6.60 -22.99
CA SER A 297 -1.92 -6.92 -21.67
C SER A 297 -2.23 -8.41 -21.57
N VAL A 298 -2.41 -8.96 -20.37
CA VAL A 298 -2.81 -10.38 -20.21
C VAL A 298 -4.15 -10.64 -20.92
N SER A 299 -5.10 -9.73 -20.82
CA SER A 299 -6.39 -9.78 -21.55
C SER A 299 -6.21 -9.91 -23.06
N SER A 300 -5.33 -9.09 -23.66
CA SER A 300 -5.05 -9.17 -25.10
C SER A 300 -4.25 -10.42 -25.49
N LEU A 301 -3.32 -10.87 -24.63
CA LEU A 301 -2.53 -12.09 -24.87
C LEU A 301 -3.40 -13.35 -24.84
N MET A 302 -4.38 -13.40 -23.92
CA MET A 302 -5.32 -14.51 -23.80
C MET A 302 -6.50 -14.43 -24.79
N GLY A 303 -6.63 -13.33 -25.54
CA GLY A 303 -7.75 -13.10 -26.45
C GLY A 303 -9.13 -13.04 -25.77
N CYS A 304 -9.18 -12.84 -24.45
CA CYS A 304 -10.43 -12.78 -23.69
C CYS A 304 -10.30 -11.85 -22.49
N LYS A 305 -11.44 -11.42 -21.94
CA LYS A 305 -11.46 -10.54 -20.78
C LYS A 305 -10.85 -11.25 -19.57
N THR A 306 -9.87 -10.61 -18.96
CA THR A 306 -9.33 -10.98 -17.65
C THR A 306 -9.59 -9.89 -16.62
N ASN A 307 -9.54 -10.25 -15.34
CA ASN A 307 -9.64 -9.30 -14.25
C ASN A 307 -8.67 -9.65 -13.12
N LEU A 308 -8.20 -8.63 -12.39
CA LEU A 308 -7.37 -8.80 -11.21
C LEU A 308 -8.27 -8.71 -9.97
N LEU A 309 -8.38 -9.82 -9.24
CA LEU A 309 -9.22 -9.91 -8.04
C LEU A 309 -8.44 -9.54 -6.78
N LYS A 310 -7.18 -9.97 -6.69
CA LYS A 310 -6.29 -9.65 -5.57
C LYS A 310 -4.87 -9.40 -6.07
N LEU A 311 -4.18 -8.44 -5.45
CA LEU A 311 -2.81 -8.07 -5.80
C LEU A 311 -1.95 -7.97 -4.55
N ASP A 312 -0.79 -8.59 -4.62
CA ASP A 312 0.27 -8.48 -3.61
C ASP A 312 1.52 -7.97 -4.31
N CYS A 313 2.14 -6.95 -3.73
CA CYS A 313 3.56 -6.73 -3.96
C CYS A 313 4.28 -7.73 -3.06
N GLU A 314 5.00 -8.67 -3.64
CA GLU A 314 5.68 -9.76 -2.92
C GLU A 314 7.15 -9.45 -2.68
N GLY A 315 7.64 -8.28 -3.06
CA GLY A 315 8.99 -7.87 -2.73
C GLY A 315 9.44 -6.70 -3.59
N ILE A 316 10.37 -5.95 -3.03
CA ILE A 316 11.12 -4.94 -3.75
C ILE A 316 12.57 -5.39 -3.74
N GLU A 317 13.07 -5.64 -4.93
CA GLU A 317 14.45 -6.03 -5.15
C GLU A 317 15.25 -4.78 -5.50
N ILE A 318 16.28 -4.55 -4.69
CA ILE A 318 17.21 -3.44 -4.89
C ILE A 318 18.32 -3.98 -5.80
N PRO A 319 18.66 -3.28 -6.89
CA PRO A 319 19.80 -3.66 -7.71
C PRO A 319 21.03 -3.74 -6.80
N THR A 320 21.72 -4.88 -6.78
CA THR A 320 23.10 -4.91 -6.33
C THR A 320 23.85 -3.90 -7.18
N GLU A 321 24.56 -2.96 -6.56
CA GLU A 321 25.47 -2.10 -7.30
C GLU A 321 26.34 -3.03 -8.14
N ARG A 322 26.37 -2.83 -9.46
CA ARG A 322 27.41 -3.47 -10.28
C ARG A 322 28.70 -2.84 -9.77
N GLU A 323 29.49 -3.61 -9.04
CA GLU A 323 30.90 -3.32 -8.88
C GLU A 323 31.52 -3.44 -10.29
N GLU A 324 31.48 -2.37 -11.09
CA GLU A 324 32.12 -2.24 -12.41
C GLU A 324 31.85 -0.79 -12.88
N GLU A 325 32.80 0.12 -13.12
CA GLU A 325 34.24 0.00 -13.39
C GLU A 325 34.98 1.25 -12.87
N SER A 326 36.13 1.02 -12.24
CA SER A 326 37.23 1.99 -12.10
C SER A 326 38.01 2.14 -13.39
#